data_AF-A0A382LPQ3-F1
#
_entry.id   AF-A0A382LPQ3-F1
#
_cell.length_a   1.000
_cell.length_b   1.000
_cell.length_c   1.000
_cell.angle_alpha   90.00
_cell.angle_beta   90.00
_cell.angle_gamma   90.00
#
_symmetry.space_group_name_H-M   'P 1'
#
loop_
_entity.id
_entity.type
_entity.pdbx_description
1 polymer ?
#
loop_
_entity_poly.entity_id
_entity_poly.type
_entity_poly.pdbx_seq_one_letter_code
_entity_poly.pdbx_strand_id
1 'polypeptide(L)'
;MQKDLPYIIIAFGIAILFILLSILDIYDPVENKLLDVRFNQRGRIETRNDIATLDIDARSLQDEGRFPWNREKHVPMIKAA
;
A
#
# COMPACT_ATOMS: atom_id res chain seq x y z
N MET A 1 19.32 -5.83 -46.10
CA MET A 1 19.66 -6.80 -45.03
C MET A 1 20.94 -6.46 -44.26
N GLN A 2 22.14 -6.46 -44.84
CA GLN A 2 23.37 -6.14 -44.05
C GLN A 2 23.40 -4.69 -43.51
N LYS A 3 22.83 -3.73 -44.24
CA LYS A 3 22.70 -2.33 -43.79
C LYS A 3 21.69 -2.16 -42.65
N ASP A 4 20.70 -3.05 -42.57
CA ASP A 4 19.60 -2.98 -41.59
C ASP A 4 19.93 -3.72 -40.29
N LEU A 5 20.85 -4.68 -40.37
CA LEU A 5 21.35 -5.48 -39.26
C LEU A 5 21.77 -4.66 -38.02
N PRO A 6 22.54 -3.55 -38.12
CA PRO A 6 22.87 -2.75 -36.95
C PRO A 6 21.64 -2.15 -36.26
N TYR A 7 20.64 -1.71 -37.03
CA TYR A 7 19.40 -1.16 -36.47
C TYR A 7 18.57 -2.23 -35.76
N ILE A 8 18.52 -3.44 -36.32
CA ILE A 8 17.86 -4.59 -35.70
C ILE A 8 18.54 -4.94 -34.38
N ILE A 9 19.87 -5.00 -34.34
CA ILE A 9 20.63 -5.29 -33.10
C ILE A 9 20.35 -4.24 -32.03
N ILE A 10 20.34 -2.96 -32.40
CA ILE A 10 20.04 -1.86 -31.46
C ILE A 10 18.61 -1.99 -30.93
N ALA A 11 17.63 -2.26 -31.79
CA ALA A 11 16.24 -2.41 -31.38
C ALA A 11 16.05 -3.56 -30.38
N PHE A 12 16.63 -4.72 -30.66
CA PHE A 12 16.61 -5.85 -29.73
C PHE A 12 17.40 -5.56 -28.46
N GLY A 13 18.53 -4.85 -28.54
CA GLY A 13 19.31 -4.44 -27.38
C GLY A 13 18.52 -3.53 -26.43
N ILE A 14 17.81 -2.54 -26.98
CA ILE A 14 16.92 -1.67 -26.21
C ILE A 14 15.77 -2.49 -25.61
N ALA A 15 15.13 -3.36 -26.38
CA ALA A 15 14.04 -4.20 -25.88
C ALA A 15 14.50 -5.10 -24.72
N ILE A 16 15.64 -5.78 -24.86
CA ILE A 16 16.23 -6.63 -23.82
C ILE A 16 16.57 -5.79 -22.57
N LEU A 17 17.13 -4.60 -22.75
CA LEU A 17 17.41 -3.70 -21.63
C LEU A 17 16.13 -3.39 -20.83
N PHE A 18 15.05 -2.98 -21.50
CA PHE A 18 13.78 -2.68 -20.83
C PHE A 18 13.18 -3.92 -20.16
N ILE A 19 13.26 -5.09 -20.79
CA ILE A 19 12.82 -6.35 -20.20
C ILE A 19 13.61 -6.64 -18.92
N LEU A 20 14.94 -6.50 -18.94
CA LEU A 20 15.78 -6.72 -17.77
C LEU A 20 15.47 -5.72 -16.65
N LEU A 21 15.31 -4.43 -16.98
CA LEU A 21 14.93 -3.41 -15.99
C LEU A 21 13.56 -3.71 -15.36
N SER A 22 12.62 -4.26 -16.15
CA SER A 22 11.31 -4.67 -15.66
C SER A 22 11.33 -5.93 -14.81
N ILE A 23 12.18 -6.92 -15.12
CA ILE A 23 12.30 -8.16 -14.32
C ILE A 23 13.03 -7.90 -12.99
N LEU A 24 13.90 -6.89 -12.95
CA LEU A 24 14.64 -6.48 -11.76
C LEU A 24 13.87 -5.45 -10.91
N ASP A 25 12.61 -5.16 -11.23
CA ASP A 25 11.73 -4.25 -10.49
C ASP A 25 12.37 -2.86 -10.27
N ILE A 26 13.20 -2.40 -11.22
CA ILE A 26 13.93 -1.12 -11.12
C ILE A 26 12.96 0.07 -11.07
N TYR A 27 11.74 -0.12 -11.58
CA TYR A 27 10.70 0.91 -11.64
C TYR A 27 9.88 1.03 -10.34
N ASP A 28 9.91 0.05 -9.45
CA ASP A 28 9.12 0.03 -8.21
C ASP A 28 9.36 1.24 -7.31
N PRO A 29 10.61 1.71 -7.08
CA PRO A 29 10.83 2.90 -6.27
C PRO A 29 10.19 4.15 -6.88
N VAL A 30 10.16 4.24 -8.20
CA VAL A 30 9.53 5.35 -8.92
C VAL A 30 8.02 5.28 -8.78
N GLU A 31 7.42 4.10 -8.96
CA GLU A 31 5.99 3.88 -8.77
C GLU A 31 5.55 4.22 -7.34
N ASN A 32 6.26 3.69 -6.33
CA ASN A 32 5.98 3.96 -4.93
C ASN A 32 6.05 5.45 -4.61
N LYS A 33 7.05 6.16 -5.17
CA LYS A 33 7.15 7.61 -4.98
C LYS A 33 5.97 8.36 -5.62
N LEU A 34 5.52 7.94 -6.79
CA LEU A 34 4.35 8.52 -7.45
C LEU A 34 3.07 8.25 -6.68
N LEU A 35 2.92 7.05 -6.11
CA LEU A 35 1.80 6.71 -5.22
C LEU A 35 1.80 7.58 -3.97
N ASP A 36 2.95 7.76 -3.32
CA ASP A 36 3.07 8.65 -2.16
C ASP A 36 2.66 10.09 -2.51
N VAL A 37 3.13 10.62 -3.63
CA VAL A 37 2.75 11.97 -4.10
C VAL A 37 1.25 12.04 -4.31
N ARG A 38 0.64 11.03 -4.95
CA ARG A 38 -0.81 10.97 -5.17
C ARG A 38 -1.58 10.98 -3.85
N PHE A 39 -1.17 10.19 -2.87
CA PHE A 39 -1.85 10.14 -1.57
C PHE A 39 -1.70 11.45 -0.79
N ASN A 40 -0.51 12.05 -0.82
CA ASN A 40 -0.26 13.35 -0.20
C ASN A 40 -1.09 14.47 -0.86
N GLN A 41 -1.19 14.48 -2.19
CA GLN A 41 -1.98 15.46 -2.94
C GLN A 41 -3.49 15.29 -2.73
N ARG A 42 -3.97 14.04 -2.65
CA ARG A 42 -5.40 13.75 -2.39
C ARG A 42 -5.85 14.27 -1.03
N GLY A 43 -4.95 14.37 -0.06
CA GLY A 43 -5.26 14.77 1.31
C GLY A 43 -6.03 13.69 2.08
N ARG A 44 -6.49 14.04 3.28
CA ARG A 44 -7.27 13.13 4.11
C ARG A 44 -8.66 12.93 3.50
N ILE A 45 -9.07 11.66 3.40
CA ILE A 45 -10.46 11.33 3.11
C ILE A 45 -11.25 11.68 4.37
N GLU A 46 -12.33 12.45 4.23
CA GLU A 46 -13.21 12.74 5.36
C GLU A 46 -13.74 11.43 5.93
N THR A 47 -13.42 11.19 7.20
CA THR A 47 -13.94 10.05 7.94
C THR A 47 -15.39 10.30 8.25
N ARG A 48 -16.26 9.32 7.98
CA ARG A 48 -17.66 9.44 8.38
C ARG A 48 -17.75 9.42 9.90
N ASN A 49 -18.56 10.32 10.46
CA ASN A 49 -18.74 10.43 11.91
C ASN A 49 -19.62 9.32 12.51
N ASP A 50 -20.14 8.41 11.70
CA ASP A 50 -20.96 7.28 12.12
C ASP A 50 -20.22 5.94 12.11
N ILE A 51 -18.92 5.96 11.78
CA ILE A 51 -18.06 4.77 11.79
C ILE A 51 -16.81 5.11 12.59
N ALA A 52 -16.61 4.38 13.69
CA ALA A 52 -15.38 4.40 14.45
C ALA A 52 -14.63 3.09 14.26
N THR A 53 -13.30 3.18 14.26
CA THR A 53 -12.43 2.01 14.33
C THR A 53 -11.86 1.91 15.73
N LEU A 54 -12.05 0.75 16.35
CA LEU A 54 -11.46 0.43 17.65
C LEU A 54 -10.45 -0.68 17.45
N ASP A 55 -9.22 -0.44 17.88
CA ASP A 55 -8.15 -1.43 17.82
C ASP A 55 -8.04 -2.20 19.14
N ILE A 56 -8.02 -3.53 19.06
CA ILE A 56 -7.91 -4.41 20.23
C ILE A 56 -6.58 -5.14 20.15
N ASP A 57 -5.56 -4.47 20.66
CA ASP A 57 -4.19 -4.97 20.68
C ASP A 57 -3.91 -5.87 21.88
N ALA A 58 -2.75 -6.54 21.83
CA ALA A 58 -2.25 -7.37 22.94
C ALA A 58 -2.16 -6.60 24.27
N ARG A 59 -1.90 -5.28 24.26
CA ARG A 59 -1.91 -4.44 25.46
C ARG A 59 -3.32 -4.32 26.05
N SER A 60 -4.29 -4.00 25.20
CA SER A 60 -5.70 -3.93 25.59
C SER A 60 -6.20 -5.26 26.18
N LEU A 61 -5.75 -6.40 25.64
CA LEU A 61 -6.09 -7.73 26.15
C LEU A 61 -5.37 -8.08 27.47
N GLN A 62 -4.21 -7.50 27.76
CA GLN A 62 -3.55 -7.67 29.07
C GLN A 62 -4.30 -6.93 30.17
N ASP A 63 -4.78 -5.73 29.86
CA ASP A 63 -5.51 -4.89 30.82
C ASP A 63 -6.95 -5.39 31.03
N GLU A 64 -7.66 -5.69 29.94
CA GLU A 64 -9.08 -6.03 29.97
C GLU A 64 -9.37 -7.54 30.03
N GLY A 65 -8.36 -8.37 29.78
CA GLY A 65 -8.47 -9.82 29.68
C GLY A 65 -8.84 -10.30 28.29
N ARG A 66 -8.88 -11.64 28.12
CA ARG A 66 -9.14 -12.27 26.81
C ARG A 66 -10.58 -12.04 26.35
N PHE A 67 -10.74 -11.62 25.10
CA PHE A 67 -12.03 -11.60 24.40
C PHE A 67 -12.59 -13.03 24.26
N PRO A 68 -13.92 -13.28 24.27
CA PRO A 68 -15.04 -12.31 24.32
C PRO A 68 -15.37 -11.80 25.72
N TRP A 69 -15.63 -10.49 25.82
CA TRP A 69 -16.03 -9.84 27.06
C TRP A 69 -17.54 -9.83 27.27
N ASN A 70 -17.96 -9.51 28.49
CA ASN A 70 -19.37 -9.26 28.77
C ASN A 70 -19.85 -7.95 28.11
N ARG A 71 -21.17 -7.82 27.90
CA ARG A 71 -21.78 -6.64 27.25
C ARG A 71 -21.49 -5.32 27.97
N GLU A 72 -21.25 -5.37 29.28
CA GLU A 72 -20.89 -4.20 30.09
C GLU A 72 -19.63 -3.48 29.59
N LYS A 73 -18.66 -4.22 29.02
CA LYS A 73 -17.45 -3.63 28.44
C LYS A 73 -17.68 -3.07 27.03
N HIS A 74 -18.66 -3.60 26.30
CA HIS A 74 -18.95 -3.17 24.93
C HIS A 74 -19.69 -1.82 24.86
N VAL A 75 -20.55 -1.53 25.84
CA VAL A 75 -21.32 -0.27 25.89
C VAL A 75 -20.42 0.98 25.95
N PRO A 76 -19.40 1.08 26.83
CA PRO A 76 -18.51 2.23 26.83
C PRO A 76 -17.65 2.31 25.56
N MET A 77 -17.26 1.17 24.95
CA MET A 77 -16.53 1.16 23.67
C MET A 77 -17.34 1.80 22.55
N ILE A 78 -18.65 1.51 22.46
CA ILE A 78 -19.55 2.12 21.47
C ILE A 78 -19.76 3.62 21.71
N LYS A 79 -19.67 4.09 22.97
CA LYS A 79 -19.83 5.51 23.32
C LYS A 79 -18.56 6.34 23.18
N ALA A 80 -17.39 5.71 23.24
CA ALA A 80 -16.09 6.36 23.07
C ALA A 80 -15.69 6.49 21.59
N ALA A 81 -16.29 5.65 20.74
CA ALA A 81 -16.29 5.71 19.29
C ALA A 81 -17.10 6.89 18.75
#